data_AF-A0A3L6QVU9-F1
#
_entry.id   AF-A0A3L6QVU9-F1
#
_cell.length_a   1.000
_cell.length_b   1.000
_cell.length_c   1.000
_cell.angle_alpha   90.00
_cell.angle_beta   90.00
_cell.angle_gamma   90.00
#
_symmetry.space_group_name_H-M   'P 1'
#
loop_
_entity.id
_entity.type
_entity.pdbx_description
1 polymer ?
#
loop_
_entity_poly.entity_id
_entity_poly.type
_entity_poly.pdbx_seq_one_letter_code
_entity_poly.pdbx_strand_id
1 'polypeptide(L)'
;MDIWTCNHILKIPFSFLDSFMWTSVTYYVMGFAPAAGRFFSQFLAYFLTHQMAVAMFRLLGAILKTMVVANTFGMFSLLIVFLFGGFLIPRQDIKPWWIWGYWISPMMYSNNAISINEFLATRWASPNTDANIDAPTIGKAILKFKGYFGGQWGYWLSIGSMIGFIILFNILFLCALTFLSPGGSSNAVVSDDEDKKKSTDQEQMHQVPHGTNEAANRRTQTGMVLPFQPLSLSFNHMNYYVDMPALLLLKRGGRVIYAGQLGVQSRILVEYFEAIPGVPKIT
;
A
#
# COMPACT_ATOMS: atom_id res chain seq x y z
N MET A 1 1.79 -11.43 -20.67
CA MET A 1 1.17 -10.20 -20.13
C MET A 1 0.85 -10.52 -18.68
N ASP A 2 1.70 -10.07 -17.76
CA ASP A 2 1.66 -10.52 -16.36
C ASP A 2 0.40 -9.99 -15.68
N ILE A 3 -0.20 -10.78 -14.78
CA ILE A 3 -1.39 -10.41 -13.98
C ILE A 3 -1.26 -9.01 -13.36
N TRP A 4 -0.03 -8.64 -12.98
CA TRP A 4 0.31 -7.32 -12.44
C TRP A 4 0.15 -6.18 -13.44
N THR A 5 0.56 -6.40 -14.70
CA THR A 5 0.41 -5.40 -15.77
C THR A 5 -1.04 -5.21 -16.17
N CYS A 6 -1.83 -6.29 -16.21
CA CYS A 6 -3.26 -6.24 -16.51
C CYS A 6 -4.05 -5.48 -15.42
N ASN A 7 -3.78 -5.77 -14.14
CA ASN A 7 -4.35 -5.04 -13.01
C ASN A 7 -3.98 -3.54 -13.05
N HIS A 8 -2.77 -3.20 -13.49
CA HIS A 8 -2.38 -1.80 -13.61
C HIS A 8 -3.17 -1.08 -14.71
N ILE A 9 -3.30 -1.68 -15.90
CA ILE A 9 -4.00 -1.06 -17.04
C ILE A 9 -5.46 -0.79 -16.69
N LEU A 10 -6.12 -1.72 -15.98
CA LEU A 10 -7.50 -1.54 -15.51
C LEU A 10 -7.66 -0.39 -14.51
N LYS A 11 -6.59 0.00 -13.79
CA LYS A 11 -6.62 1.09 -12.80
C LYS A 11 -6.33 2.48 -13.38
N ILE A 12 -5.87 2.58 -14.63
CA ILE A 12 -5.56 3.87 -15.27
C ILE A 12 -6.81 4.76 -15.39
N PRO A 13 -7.99 4.27 -15.86
CA PRO A 13 -9.20 5.09 -15.96
C PRO A 13 -9.70 5.58 -14.60
N PHE A 14 -9.63 4.73 -13.57
CA PHE A 14 -10.01 5.12 -12.20
C PHE A 14 -9.09 6.22 -11.66
N SER A 15 -7.77 6.05 -11.84
CA SER A 15 -6.80 7.05 -11.40
C SER A 15 -6.94 8.40 -12.13
N PHE A 16 -7.38 8.39 -13.38
CA PHE A 16 -7.73 9.60 -14.12
C PHE A 16 -8.96 10.29 -13.52
N LEU A 17 -10.03 9.53 -13.25
CA LEU A 17 -11.25 10.04 -12.61
C LEU A 17 -10.97 10.62 -11.23
N ASP A 18 -10.18 9.92 -10.40
CA ASP A 18 -9.80 10.40 -9.06
C ASP A 18 -9.06 11.74 -9.14
N SER A 19 -8.06 11.83 -10.01
CA SER A 19 -7.28 13.07 -10.20
C SER A 19 -8.16 14.21 -10.74
N PHE A 20 -9.09 13.90 -11.63
CA PHE A 20 -9.98 14.89 -12.23
C PHE A 20 -11.00 15.41 -11.22
N MET A 21 -11.59 14.52 -10.43
CA MET A 21 -12.51 14.88 -9.37
C MET A 21 -11.82 15.72 -8.30
N TRP A 22 -10.64 15.29 -7.83
CA TRP A 22 -9.85 16.03 -6.85
C TRP A 22 -9.47 17.43 -7.35
N THR A 23 -8.98 17.53 -8.60
CA THR A 23 -8.62 18.83 -9.18
C THR A 23 -9.84 19.72 -9.34
N SER A 24 -10.96 19.19 -9.82
CA SER A 24 -12.19 19.98 -10.02
C SER A 24 -12.71 20.57 -8.71
N VAL A 25 -12.74 19.78 -7.64
CA VAL A 25 -13.20 20.26 -6.32
C VAL A 25 -12.23 21.31 -5.77
N THR A 26 -10.93 21.03 -5.80
CA THR A 26 -9.95 21.87 -5.12
C THR A 26 -9.60 23.14 -5.91
N TYR A 27 -9.69 23.12 -7.24
CA TYR A 27 -9.27 24.24 -8.07
C TYR A 27 -10.10 25.50 -7.83
N TYR A 28 -11.42 25.34 -7.80
CA TYR A 28 -12.34 26.45 -7.57
C TYR A 28 -12.40 26.86 -6.10
N VAL A 29 -12.25 25.91 -5.16
CA VAL A 29 -12.21 26.20 -3.71
C VAL A 29 -10.98 27.01 -3.33
N MET A 30 -9.82 26.72 -3.92
CA MET A 30 -8.59 27.48 -3.68
C MET A 30 -8.57 28.85 -4.38
N GLY A 31 -9.49 29.11 -5.32
CA GLY A 31 -9.57 30.39 -6.01
C GLY A 31 -8.48 30.61 -7.08
N PHE A 32 -8.04 29.54 -7.76
CA PHE A 32 -7.09 29.67 -8.88
C PHE A 32 -7.69 30.42 -10.08
N ALA A 33 -6.83 30.84 -11.02
CA ALA A 33 -7.25 31.61 -12.19
C ALA A 33 -8.33 30.88 -13.02
N PRO A 34 -9.56 31.42 -13.21
CA PRO A 34 -10.71 30.67 -13.77
C PRO A 34 -10.64 30.35 -15.28
N ALA A 35 -9.46 30.41 -15.89
CA ALA A 35 -9.27 30.14 -17.31
C ALA A 35 -9.21 28.62 -17.58
N ALA A 36 -10.07 28.13 -18.49
CA ALA A 36 -10.15 26.70 -18.83
C ALA A 36 -8.81 26.07 -19.25
N GLY A 37 -7.99 26.79 -20.03
CA GLY A 37 -6.66 26.30 -20.45
C GLY A 37 -5.68 26.10 -19.29
N ARG A 38 -5.77 26.93 -18.24
CA ARG A 38 -4.96 26.79 -17.02
C ARG A 38 -5.49 25.68 -16.13
N PHE A 39 -6.80 25.48 -16.09
CA PHE A 39 -7.41 24.33 -15.41
C PHE A 39 -6.89 23.01 -16.00
N PHE A 40 -6.91 22.84 -17.33
CA PHE A 40 -6.39 21.62 -17.96
C PHE A 40 -4.89 21.44 -17.76
N SER A 41 -4.12 22.54 -17.76
CA SER A 41 -2.69 22.48 -17.47
C SER A 41 -2.41 22.07 -16.01
N GLN A 42 -3.20 22.60 -15.07
CA GLN A 42 -3.12 22.24 -13.66
C GLN A 42 -3.52 20.77 -13.44
N PHE A 43 -4.60 20.34 -14.08
CA PHE A 43 -5.08 18.97 -14.06
C PHE A 43 -4.02 18.01 -14.60
N LEU A 44 -3.39 18.33 -15.73
CA LEU A 44 -2.30 17.52 -16.29
C LEU A 44 -1.14 17.38 -15.31
N ALA A 45 -0.72 18.48 -14.67
CA ALA A 45 0.34 18.45 -13.66
C ALA A 45 -0.05 17.54 -12.48
N TYR A 46 -1.24 17.70 -11.91
CA TYR A 46 -1.70 16.84 -10.79
C TYR A 46 -1.85 15.38 -11.18
N PHE A 47 -2.40 15.08 -12.36
CA PHE A 47 -2.54 13.72 -12.85
C PHE A 47 -1.17 13.04 -13.01
N LEU A 48 -0.20 13.73 -13.60
CA LEU A 48 1.15 13.19 -13.75
C LEU A 48 1.85 13.02 -12.40
N THR A 49 1.66 13.94 -11.45
CA THR A 49 2.17 13.78 -10.08
C THR A 49 1.55 12.59 -9.38
N HIS A 50 0.25 12.36 -9.58
CA HIS A 50 -0.44 11.19 -9.07
C HIS A 50 0.11 9.89 -9.69
N GLN A 51 0.27 9.82 -11.01
CA GLN A 51 0.87 8.66 -11.68
C GLN A 51 2.32 8.40 -11.23
N MET A 52 3.10 9.47 -11.07
CA MET A 52 4.48 9.40 -10.60
C MET A 52 4.55 8.86 -9.17
N ALA A 53 3.71 9.36 -8.27
CA ALA A 53 3.64 8.88 -6.89
C ALA A 53 3.25 7.40 -6.84
N VAL A 54 2.24 7.00 -7.62
CA VAL A 54 1.82 5.59 -7.73
C VAL A 54 2.96 4.71 -8.24
N ALA A 55 3.71 5.14 -9.26
CA ALA A 55 4.86 4.39 -9.78
C ALA A 55 5.99 4.26 -8.73
N MET A 56 6.29 5.35 -8.02
CA MET A 56 7.31 5.39 -6.96
C MET A 56 6.96 4.44 -5.80
N PHE A 57 5.73 4.50 -5.28
CA PHE A 57 5.32 3.63 -4.16
C PHE A 57 5.23 2.15 -4.56
N ARG A 58 4.90 1.84 -5.82
CA ARG A 58 4.96 0.47 -6.33
C ARG A 58 6.38 -0.06 -6.40
N LEU A 59 7.32 0.77 -6.88
CA LEU A 59 8.74 0.43 -6.85
C LEU A 59 9.21 0.18 -5.41
N LEU A 60 8.80 1.05 -4.47
CA LEU A 60 9.13 0.90 -3.06
C LEU A 60 8.58 -0.41 -2.49
N GLY A 61 7.32 -0.75 -2.80
CA GLY A 61 6.71 -2.02 -2.39
C GLY A 61 7.35 -3.25 -3.04
N ALA A 62 7.86 -3.15 -4.28
CA ALA A 62 8.56 -4.25 -4.94
C ALA A 62 9.93 -4.53 -4.32
N ILE A 63 10.64 -3.47 -3.89
CA ILE A 63 11.94 -3.59 -3.22
C ILE A 63 11.75 -4.06 -1.77
N LEU A 64 10.76 -3.49 -1.07
CA LEU A 64 10.49 -3.75 0.34
C LEU A 64 9.53 -4.94 0.47
N LYS A 65 10.09 -6.15 0.59
CA LYS A 65 9.37 -7.43 0.63
C LYS A 65 8.43 -7.65 1.83
N THR A 66 8.25 -6.66 2.72
CA THR A 66 7.37 -6.75 3.91
C THR A 66 6.55 -5.46 4.11
N MET A 67 5.28 -5.62 4.52
CA MET A 67 4.33 -4.49 4.66
C MET A 67 4.75 -3.47 5.73
N VAL A 68 5.30 -3.93 6.86
CA VAL A 68 5.72 -3.06 7.97
C VAL A 68 6.89 -2.17 7.58
N VAL A 69 7.89 -2.74 6.89
CA VAL A 69 9.05 -1.99 6.39
C VAL A 69 8.62 -1.04 5.27
N ALA A 70 7.72 -1.47 4.38
CA ALA A 70 7.17 -0.62 3.32
C ALA A 70 6.45 0.62 3.86
N ASN A 71 5.62 0.46 4.91
CA ASN A 71 4.91 1.60 5.50
C ASN A 71 5.89 2.62 6.13
N THR A 72 6.82 2.12 6.94
CA THR A 72 7.79 2.97 7.65
C THR A 72 8.68 3.72 6.66
N PHE A 73 9.30 2.99 5.72
CA PHE A 73 10.18 3.57 4.72
C PHE A 73 9.43 4.45 3.72
N GLY A 74 8.17 4.14 3.42
CA GLY A 74 7.29 4.96 2.60
C GLY A 74 7.08 6.36 3.17
N MET A 75 6.86 6.47 4.48
CA MET A 75 6.72 7.76 5.15
C MET A 75 8.03 8.57 5.12
N PHE A 76 9.18 7.94 5.36
CA PHE A 76 10.48 8.59 5.25
C PHE A 76 10.79 9.05 3.81
N SER A 77 10.48 8.19 2.83
CA SER A 77 10.64 8.51 1.41
C SER A 77 9.79 9.72 1.01
N LEU A 78 8.53 9.75 1.44
CA LEU A 78 7.64 10.89 1.20
C LEU A 78 8.22 12.17 1.82
N LEU A 79 8.70 12.12 3.07
CA LEU A 79 9.29 13.29 3.73
C LEU A 79 10.49 13.85 2.95
N ILE A 80 11.37 12.99 2.44
CA ILE A 80 12.53 13.39 1.63
C ILE A 80 12.07 14.06 0.33
N VAL A 81 11.10 13.46 -0.36
CA VAL A 81 10.56 14.00 -1.62
C VAL A 81 9.90 15.37 -1.40
N PHE A 82 9.19 15.57 -0.29
CA PHE A 82 8.60 16.85 0.09
C PHE A 82 9.66 17.89 0.47
N LEU A 83 10.66 17.52 1.26
CA LEU A 83 11.73 18.40 1.70
C LEU A 83 12.47 19.04 0.51
N PHE A 84 12.80 18.23 -0.49
CA PHE A 84 13.44 18.68 -1.72
C PHE A 84 12.46 19.09 -2.82
N GLY A 85 11.16 19.17 -2.53
CA GLY A 85 10.13 19.54 -3.50
C GLY A 85 10.14 21.02 -3.91
N GLY A 86 11.04 21.84 -3.36
CA GLY A 86 11.21 23.25 -3.75
C GLY A 86 10.19 24.22 -3.17
N PHE A 87 9.18 23.74 -2.43
CA PHE A 87 8.27 24.60 -1.66
C PHE A 87 8.81 24.90 -0.26
N LEU A 88 9.26 23.86 0.46
CA LEU A 88 9.79 23.95 1.82
C LEU A 88 11.16 24.65 1.87
N ILE A 89 12.08 24.28 0.99
CA ILE A 89 13.40 24.89 0.87
C ILE A 89 13.56 25.45 -0.55
N PRO A 90 13.74 26.78 -0.72
CA PRO A 90 14.01 27.39 -2.02
C PRO A 90 15.33 26.87 -2.59
N ARG A 91 15.41 26.74 -3.91
CA ARG A 91 16.62 26.26 -4.61
C ARG A 91 17.88 27.05 -4.22
N GLN A 92 17.74 28.36 -4.00
CA GLN A 92 18.87 29.25 -3.73
C GLN A 92 19.46 29.07 -2.32
N ASP A 93 18.66 28.58 -1.38
CA ASP A 93 19.09 28.36 0.02
C ASP A 93 19.74 26.98 0.22
N ILE A 94 19.67 26.12 -0.80
CA ILE A 94 20.29 24.79 -0.76
C ILE A 94 21.79 24.92 -1.00
N LYS A 95 22.55 24.46 -0.02
CA LYS A 95 24.02 24.36 -0.09
C LYS A 95 24.46 23.60 -1.36
N PRO A 96 25.49 24.06 -2.10
CA PRO A 96 25.86 23.50 -3.39
C PRO A 96 26.12 21.98 -3.42
N TRP A 97 26.58 21.40 -2.30
CA TRP A 97 26.83 19.95 -2.23
C TRP A 97 25.57 19.10 -2.03
N TRP A 98 24.45 19.68 -1.58
CA TRP A 98 23.15 19.00 -1.45
C TRP A 98 22.19 19.27 -2.61
N ILE A 99 22.61 20.08 -3.59
CA ILE A 99 21.73 20.50 -4.70
C ILE A 99 21.24 19.31 -5.52
N TRP A 100 21.99 18.21 -5.59
CA TRP A 100 21.60 16.99 -6.30
C TRP A 100 20.28 16.40 -5.79
N GLY A 101 20.00 16.53 -4.48
CA GLY A 101 18.74 16.09 -3.87
C GLY A 101 17.52 16.85 -4.41
N TYR A 102 17.70 18.12 -4.78
CA TYR A 102 16.68 18.92 -5.44
C TYR A 102 16.36 18.40 -6.85
N TRP A 103 17.40 18.04 -7.62
CA TRP A 103 17.24 17.55 -9.00
C TRP A 103 16.69 16.13 -9.10
N ILE A 104 16.98 15.27 -8.11
CA ILE A 104 16.49 13.89 -8.10
C ILE A 104 15.03 13.81 -7.62
N SER A 105 14.52 14.85 -6.94
CA SER A 105 13.17 14.86 -6.41
C SER A 105 12.14 15.10 -7.53
N PRO A 106 11.26 14.14 -7.83
CA PRO A 106 10.24 14.32 -8.86
C PRO A 106 9.19 15.36 -8.46
N MET A 107 8.99 15.60 -7.15
CA MET A 107 8.06 16.60 -6.63
C MET A 107 8.48 18.04 -6.98
N MET A 108 9.79 18.28 -7.13
CA MET A 108 10.32 19.57 -7.57
C MET A 108 9.73 20.01 -8.92
N TYR A 109 9.68 19.08 -9.88
CA TYR A 109 9.12 19.32 -11.21
C TYR A 109 7.61 19.58 -11.14
N SER A 110 6.89 18.85 -10.28
CA SER A 110 5.46 19.09 -10.03
C SER A 110 5.19 20.51 -9.51
N ASN A 111 5.87 20.91 -8.44
CA ASN A 111 5.70 22.24 -7.86
C ASN A 111 6.08 23.35 -8.82
N ASN A 112 7.11 23.13 -9.64
CA ASN A 112 7.51 24.06 -10.68
C ASN A 112 6.41 24.20 -11.76
N ALA A 113 5.83 23.10 -12.25
CA ALA A 113 4.75 23.13 -13.24
C ALA A 113 3.51 23.90 -12.72
N ILE A 114 3.10 23.60 -11.48
CA ILE A 114 1.96 24.25 -10.82
C ILE A 114 2.21 25.75 -10.64
N SER A 115 3.40 26.10 -10.14
CA SER A 115 3.76 27.51 -9.88
C SER A 115 3.80 28.32 -11.18
N ILE A 116 4.39 27.77 -12.24
CA ILE A 116 4.46 28.45 -13.55
C ILE A 116 3.04 28.67 -14.12
N ASN A 117 2.17 27.65 -14.01
CA ASN A 117 0.80 27.75 -14.52
C ASN A 117 0.00 28.87 -13.85
N GLU A 118 0.13 29.03 -12.53
CA GLU A 118 -0.58 30.06 -11.76
C GLU A 118 0.09 31.45 -11.88
N PHE A 119 1.41 31.56 -11.69
CA PHE A 119 2.08 32.86 -11.68
C PHE A 119 2.25 33.49 -13.07
N LEU A 120 2.05 32.74 -14.16
CA LEU A 120 1.90 33.32 -15.50
C LEU A 120 0.48 33.84 -15.77
N ALA A 121 -0.42 33.81 -14.78
CA ALA A 121 -1.78 34.34 -14.95
C ALA A 121 -1.85 35.86 -15.08
N THR A 122 -2.86 36.30 -15.84
CA THR A 122 -3.14 37.74 -16.06
C THR A 122 -3.36 38.48 -14.74
N ARG A 123 -3.82 37.78 -13.69
CA ARG A 123 -3.97 38.33 -12.34
C ARG A 123 -2.65 38.74 -11.71
N TRP A 124 -1.58 38.01 -12.01
CA TRP A 124 -0.22 38.29 -11.55
C TRP A 124 0.56 39.17 -12.54
N ALA A 125 -0.12 39.73 -13.55
CA ALA A 125 0.46 40.52 -14.63
C ALA A 125 0.82 41.96 -14.25
N SER A 126 0.63 42.37 -12.99
CA SER A 126 0.95 43.71 -12.53
C SER A 126 2.46 44.00 -12.66
N PRO A 127 2.84 45.23 -13.02
CA PRO A 127 4.23 45.61 -13.17
C PRO A 127 4.97 45.44 -11.84
N ASN A 128 6.20 44.92 -11.92
CA ASN A 128 7.03 44.74 -10.74
C ASN A 128 7.46 46.11 -10.19
N THR A 129 7.24 46.35 -8.91
CA THR A 129 7.64 47.58 -8.21
C THR A 129 9.04 47.47 -7.60
N ASP A 130 9.59 46.25 -7.51
CA ASP A 130 10.85 45.98 -6.84
C ASP A 130 12.04 46.07 -7.80
N ALA A 131 12.97 46.99 -7.55
CA ALA A 131 14.15 47.25 -8.40
C ALA A 131 15.25 46.18 -8.26
N ASN A 132 15.17 45.32 -7.24
CA ASN A 132 16.19 44.29 -7.00
C ASN A 132 16.02 43.05 -7.90
N ILE A 133 14.86 42.86 -8.52
CA ILE A 133 14.55 41.68 -9.34
C ILE A 133 14.18 42.13 -10.75
N ASP A 134 15.10 41.89 -11.70
CA ASP A 134 14.83 42.05 -13.12
C ASP A 134 13.77 41.05 -13.60
N ALA A 135 12.51 41.44 -13.47
CA ALA A 135 11.35 40.73 -13.98
C ALA A 135 10.26 41.74 -14.35
N PRO A 136 9.61 41.59 -15.52
CA PRO A 136 8.63 42.57 -15.99
C PRO A 136 7.29 42.51 -15.23
N THR A 137 7.12 41.51 -14.36
CA THR A 137 5.83 41.16 -13.78
C THR A 137 6.01 40.52 -12.41
N ILE A 138 5.13 40.80 -11.45
CA ILE A 138 5.19 40.22 -10.09
C ILE A 138 5.24 38.68 -10.15
N GLY A 139 4.41 38.05 -10.99
CA GLY A 139 4.44 36.59 -11.14
C GLY A 139 5.81 36.04 -11.58
N LYS A 140 6.47 36.71 -12.53
CA LYS A 140 7.81 36.34 -12.99
C LYS A 140 8.88 36.64 -11.94
N ALA A 141 8.71 37.71 -11.15
CA ALA A 141 9.61 38.03 -10.05
C ALA A 141 9.60 36.93 -8.98
N ILE A 142 8.40 36.44 -8.60
CA ILE A 142 8.24 35.35 -7.63
C ILE A 142 8.87 34.05 -8.16
N LEU A 143 8.64 33.70 -9.43
CA LEU A 143 9.24 32.52 -10.05
C LEU A 143 10.78 32.59 -10.06
N LYS A 144 11.34 33.76 -10.39
CA LYS A 144 12.79 33.99 -10.42
C LYS A 144 13.39 33.94 -9.01
N PHE A 145 12.72 34.53 -8.02
CA PHE A 145 13.12 34.48 -6.62
C PHE A 145 13.18 33.05 -6.08
N LYS A 146 12.14 32.25 -6.33
CA LYS A 146 12.11 30.83 -5.91
C LYS A 146 13.08 29.93 -6.69
N GLY A 147 13.66 30.41 -7.80
CA GLY A 147 14.58 29.65 -8.64
C GLY A 147 13.88 28.63 -9.54
N TYR A 148 12.63 28.88 -9.89
CA TYR A 148 11.82 28.08 -10.81
C TYR A 148 12.18 28.33 -12.27
N PHE A 149 11.96 27.33 -13.14
CA PHE A 149 12.26 27.48 -14.57
C PHE A 149 11.28 28.50 -15.17
N GLY A 150 11.79 29.64 -15.65
CA GLY A 150 10.94 30.70 -16.16
C GLY A 150 10.22 30.35 -17.47
N GLY A 151 9.03 30.93 -17.64
CA GLY A 151 8.30 30.95 -18.92
C GLY A 151 7.54 29.66 -19.26
N GLN A 152 6.83 29.69 -20.39
CA GLN A 152 6.02 28.56 -20.86
C GLN A 152 6.86 27.31 -21.16
N TRP A 153 8.12 27.51 -21.55
CA TRP A 153 9.07 26.42 -21.78
C TRP A 153 9.37 25.65 -20.48
N GLY A 154 9.51 26.34 -19.35
CA GLY A 154 9.74 25.72 -18.05
C GLY A 154 8.59 24.80 -17.60
N TYR A 155 7.36 25.14 -17.98
CA TYR A 155 6.19 24.28 -17.75
C TYR A 155 6.33 22.95 -18.50
N TRP A 156 6.58 23.00 -19.81
CA TRP A 156 6.72 21.78 -20.63
C TRP A 156 7.93 20.93 -20.25
N LEU A 157 9.04 21.56 -19.85
CA LEU A 157 10.20 20.84 -19.31
C LEU A 157 9.86 20.04 -18.04
N SER A 158 9.02 20.62 -17.18
CA SER A 158 8.58 19.98 -15.93
C SER A 158 7.62 18.81 -16.20
N ILE A 159 6.71 18.99 -17.15
CA ILE A 159 5.81 17.93 -17.61
C ILE A 159 6.61 16.78 -18.24
N GLY A 160 7.56 17.09 -19.13
CA GLY A 160 8.40 16.08 -19.78
C GLY A 160 9.27 15.29 -18.80
N SER A 161 9.88 15.97 -17.82
CA SER A 161 10.65 15.29 -16.77
C SER A 161 9.78 14.40 -15.87
N MET A 162 8.57 14.83 -15.51
CA MET A 162 7.63 13.97 -14.76
C MET A 162 7.26 12.70 -15.53
N ILE A 163 6.98 12.81 -16.84
CA ILE A 163 6.77 11.63 -17.70
C ILE A 163 8.01 10.75 -17.71
N GLY A 164 9.21 11.34 -17.82
CA GLY A 164 10.48 10.62 -17.72
C GLY A 164 10.61 9.83 -16.40
N PHE A 165 10.29 10.44 -15.26
CA PHE A 165 10.30 9.76 -13.96
C PHE A 165 9.25 8.66 -13.85
N ILE A 166 8.04 8.86 -14.40
CA ILE A 166 7.01 7.81 -14.46
C ILE A 166 7.56 6.59 -15.21
N ILE A 167 8.13 6.80 -16.40
CA ILE A 167 8.71 5.71 -17.21
C ILE A 167 9.87 5.06 -16.45
N LEU A 168 10.78 5.85 -15.89
CA LEU A 168 11.92 5.38 -15.13
C LEU A 168 11.50 4.51 -13.94
N PHE A 169 10.56 4.95 -13.11
CA PHE A 169 10.08 4.17 -11.96
C PHE A 169 9.34 2.91 -12.39
N ASN A 170 8.60 2.93 -13.49
CA ASN A 170 7.95 1.73 -14.02
C ASN A 170 8.98 0.72 -14.59
N ILE A 171 10.04 1.18 -15.26
CA ILE A 171 11.13 0.31 -15.73
C ILE A 171 11.87 -0.28 -14.52
N LEU A 172 12.23 0.54 -13.54
CA LEU A 172 12.90 0.06 -12.33
C LEU A 172 12.01 -0.89 -11.53
N PHE A 173 10.70 -0.65 -11.48
CA PHE A 173 9.74 -1.58 -10.89
C PHE A 173 9.73 -2.93 -11.63
N LEU A 174 9.70 -2.90 -12.97
CA LEU A 174 9.79 -4.13 -13.77
C LEU A 174 11.11 -4.86 -13.53
N CYS A 175 12.24 -4.15 -13.53
CA CYS A 175 13.55 -4.72 -13.20
C CYS A 175 13.55 -5.29 -11.77
N ALA A 176 12.97 -4.59 -10.79
CA ALA A 176 12.88 -5.07 -9.42
C ALA A 176 12.09 -6.39 -9.37
N LEU A 177 10.97 -6.50 -10.09
CA LEU A 177 10.24 -7.76 -10.19
C LEU A 177 11.06 -8.87 -10.85
N THR A 178 11.78 -8.57 -11.94
CA THR A 178 12.59 -9.55 -12.67
C THR A 178 13.79 -10.05 -11.87
N PHE A 179 14.47 -9.17 -11.12
CA PHE A 179 15.70 -9.51 -10.39
C PHE A 179 15.46 -9.93 -8.93
N LEU A 180 14.41 -9.44 -8.26
CA LEU A 180 14.11 -9.80 -6.87
C LEU A 180 13.13 -10.97 -6.75
N SER A 181 12.61 -11.50 -7.86
CA SER A 181 11.85 -12.76 -7.94
C SER A 181 12.79 -13.90 -8.36
N PRO A 182 13.19 -14.78 -7.42
CA PRO A 182 12.29 -15.82 -6.93
C PRO A 182 12.30 -15.91 -5.40
N GLY A 183 11.19 -15.54 -4.77
CA GLY A 183 10.97 -15.70 -3.34
C GLY A 183 9.73 -16.54 -3.08
N GLY A 184 9.92 -17.87 -3.06
CA GLY A 184 9.12 -18.87 -2.33
C GLY A 184 7.59 -18.77 -2.39
N SER A 185 6.99 -19.69 -3.15
CA SER A 185 5.60 -20.19 -3.05
C SER A 185 4.48 -19.16 -2.98
N SER A 186 3.52 -19.34 -3.90
CA SER A 186 2.11 -19.01 -3.73
C SER A 186 1.68 -18.92 -2.25
N ASN A 187 1.71 -17.71 -1.70
CA ASN A 187 0.91 -17.36 -0.55
C ASN A 187 -0.31 -16.62 -1.10
N ALA A 188 -1.21 -17.39 -1.71
CA ALA A 188 -2.63 -17.15 -1.52
C ALA A 188 -2.96 -17.48 -0.06
N VAL A 189 -2.39 -16.71 0.87
CA VAL A 189 -2.82 -16.69 2.26
C VAL A 189 -3.81 -15.54 2.33
N VAL A 190 -5.05 -15.89 2.02
CA VAL A 190 -6.22 -15.20 2.57
C VAL A 190 -5.94 -15.06 4.06
N SER A 191 -5.75 -13.81 4.50
CA SER A 191 -5.60 -13.49 5.90
C SER A 191 -7.00 -13.43 6.48
N ASP A 192 -7.52 -14.59 6.87
CA ASP A 192 -8.58 -14.67 7.87
C ASP A 192 -8.07 -15.56 9.00
N ASP A 193 -8.46 -15.16 10.21
CA ASP A 193 -8.38 -15.85 11.50
C ASP A 193 -7.28 -15.44 12.50
N GLU A 194 -7.71 -14.48 13.31
CA GLU A 194 -7.89 -14.58 14.78
C GLU A 194 -6.68 -14.73 15.71
N ASP A 195 -6.57 -13.70 16.57
CA ASP A 195 -6.51 -13.83 18.03
C ASP A 195 -6.46 -15.26 18.61
N LYS A 196 -5.32 -15.62 19.21
CA LYS A 196 -5.30 -16.10 20.61
C LYS A 196 -3.91 -16.15 21.23
N LYS A 197 -3.85 -15.56 22.43
CA LYS A 197 -2.76 -15.55 23.39
C LYS A 197 -2.58 -16.92 24.08
N LYS A 198 -1.32 -17.16 24.47
CA LYS A 198 -0.82 -17.66 25.76
C LYS A 198 -0.85 -19.17 26.13
N SER A 199 0.37 -19.60 26.50
CA SER A 199 0.75 -20.42 27.68
C SER A 199 1.06 -21.91 27.48
N THR A 200 2.36 -22.19 27.35
CA THR A 200 3.28 -22.92 28.27
C THR A 200 2.83 -24.16 29.06
N ASP A 201 3.77 -25.13 29.11
CA ASP A 201 4.04 -26.22 30.08
C ASP A 201 3.17 -27.49 30.00
N GLN A 202 3.64 -28.71 30.27
CA GLN A 202 4.92 -29.45 30.34
C GLN A 202 4.45 -30.88 30.64
N GLU A 203 5.07 -31.94 30.11
CA GLU A 203 5.26 -33.22 30.84
C GLU A 203 6.22 -34.17 30.10
N GLN A 204 7.26 -34.59 30.81
CA GLN A 204 8.24 -35.64 30.50
C GLN A 204 7.57 -37.03 30.68
N MET A 205 8.01 -38.19 30.19
CA MET A 205 9.31 -38.87 30.33
C MET A 205 9.12 -40.33 29.82
N HIS A 206 10.08 -40.99 29.15
CA HIS A 206 10.62 -42.34 29.50
C HIS A 206 11.64 -42.89 28.46
N GLN A 207 12.49 -43.83 28.93
CA GLN A 207 13.82 -44.22 28.46
C GLN A 207 13.90 -45.39 27.43
N VAL A 208 15.08 -45.48 26.80
CA VAL A 208 15.71 -46.45 25.85
C VAL A 208 16.16 -47.73 26.62
N PRO A 209 16.32 -48.98 26.08
CA PRO A 209 17.33 -49.30 25.05
C PRO A 209 17.23 -50.57 24.15
N HIS A 210 18.18 -50.62 23.19
CA HIS A 210 19.00 -51.76 22.73
C HIS A 210 18.86 -52.21 21.25
N GLY A 211 20.00 -52.23 20.51
CA GLY A 211 20.18 -53.09 19.31
C GLY A 211 20.97 -52.53 18.10
N THR A 212 22.30 -52.62 18.16
CA THR A 212 23.29 -52.92 17.08
C THR A 212 23.12 -52.46 15.61
N ASN A 213 24.15 -51.72 15.17
CA ASN A 213 24.87 -51.76 13.89
C ASN A 213 24.11 -52.07 12.58
N GLU A 214 24.03 -51.08 11.69
CA GLU A 214 24.42 -51.25 10.28
C GLU A 214 24.68 -49.89 9.61
N ALA A 215 25.86 -49.77 9.03
CA ALA A 215 26.30 -48.62 8.25
C ALA A 215 25.82 -48.72 6.80
N ALA A 216 25.70 -47.56 6.16
CA ALA A 216 25.57 -47.32 4.73
C ALA A 216 24.19 -47.54 4.10
N ASN A 217 23.41 -46.45 3.94
CA ASN A 217 22.96 -45.98 2.62
C ASN A 217 22.24 -44.60 2.73
N ARG A 218 22.98 -43.49 2.63
CA ARG A 218 22.35 -42.18 2.36
C ARG A 218 21.96 -42.12 0.87
N ARG A 219 20.81 -42.69 0.53
CA ARG A 219 20.05 -42.27 -0.66
C ARG A 219 19.17 -41.10 -0.22
N THR A 220 19.57 -39.89 -0.59
CA THR A 220 18.68 -38.73 -0.65
C THR A 220 17.46 -39.11 -1.48
N GLN A 221 16.34 -39.40 -0.83
CA GLN A 221 15.03 -39.38 -1.49
C GLN A 221 14.76 -37.92 -1.84
N THR A 222 15.08 -37.55 -3.07
CA THR A 222 14.48 -36.40 -3.73
C THR A 222 12.97 -36.62 -3.67
N GLY A 223 12.28 -35.84 -2.84
CA GLY A 223 10.83 -35.82 -2.80
C GLY A 223 10.31 -35.58 -4.21
N MET A 224 9.58 -36.56 -4.75
CA MET A 224 8.92 -36.46 -6.03
C MET A 224 7.88 -35.35 -5.92
N VAL A 225 8.16 -34.20 -6.53
CA VAL A 225 7.19 -33.11 -6.66
C VAL A 225 6.24 -33.51 -7.79
N LEU A 226 5.04 -33.97 -7.43
CA LEU A 226 3.97 -34.15 -8.39
C LEU A 226 3.62 -32.78 -9.00
N PRO A 227 3.57 -32.65 -10.35
CA PRO A 227 3.18 -31.41 -10.98
C PRO A 227 1.72 -31.12 -10.64
N PHE A 228 1.50 -30.06 -9.85
CA PHE A 228 0.15 -29.59 -9.56
C PHE A 228 -0.38 -28.78 -10.74
N GLN A 229 -1.47 -29.26 -11.34
CA GLN A 229 -2.22 -28.54 -12.35
C GLN A 229 -3.35 -27.77 -11.66
N PRO A 230 -3.35 -26.42 -11.67
CA PRO A 230 -4.37 -25.65 -10.97
C PRO A 230 -5.72 -25.80 -11.70
N LEU A 231 -6.67 -26.48 -11.06
CA LEU A 231 -8.03 -26.64 -11.57
C LEU A 231 -8.96 -25.69 -10.81
N SER A 232 -9.63 -24.78 -11.51
CA SER A 232 -10.68 -23.94 -10.91
C SER A 232 -11.97 -24.75 -10.79
N LEU A 233 -12.25 -25.23 -9.58
CA LEU A 233 -13.51 -25.86 -9.24
C LEU A 233 -14.48 -24.78 -8.74
N SER A 234 -15.66 -24.69 -9.36
CA SER A 234 -16.76 -23.85 -8.85
C SER A 234 -17.84 -24.76 -8.30
N PHE A 235 -18.20 -24.57 -7.03
CA PHE A 235 -19.30 -25.30 -6.42
C PHE A 235 -20.60 -24.55 -6.66
N ASN A 236 -21.62 -25.26 -7.13
CA ASN A 236 -22.97 -24.73 -7.22
C ASN A 236 -23.79 -25.47 -6.15
N HIS A 237 -24.20 -24.76 -5.10
CA HIS A 237 -24.85 -25.26 -3.87
C HIS A 237 -23.93 -25.98 -2.87
N MET A 238 -23.26 -25.20 -2.01
CA MET A 238 -22.58 -25.70 -0.81
C MET A 238 -23.57 -25.71 0.37
N ASN A 239 -23.88 -26.89 0.91
CA ASN A 239 -24.50 -27.01 2.22
C ASN A 239 -23.40 -27.22 3.26
N TYR A 240 -23.27 -26.30 4.21
CA TYR A 240 -22.38 -26.48 5.35
C TYR A 240 -23.20 -26.99 6.53
N TYR A 241 -22.70 -28.04 7.18
CA TYR A 241 -23.23 -28.52 8.45
C TYR A 241 -22.17 -28.22 9.51
N VAL A 242 -22.56 -27.56 10.58
CA VAL A 242 -21.68 -27.34 11.74
C VAL A 242 -21.94 -28.47 12.71
N ASP A 243 -20.96 -29.35 12.88
CA ASP A 243 -20.96 -30.29 14.00
C ASP A 243 -20.81 -29.48 15.29
N MET A 244 -21.88 -29.45 16.08
CA MET A 244 -21.90 -28.67 17.31
C MET A 244 -20.96 -29.33 18.33
N PRO A 245 -19.89 -28.66 18.79
CA PRO A 245 -18.94 -29.25 19.72
C PRO A 245 -19.60 -29.54 21.06
N ALA A 246 -19.00 -30.44 21.85
CA ALA A 246 -19.46 -30.78 23.18
C ALA A 246 -19.64 -29.51 24.05
N LEU A 247 -20.80 -29.39 24.70
CA LEU A 247 -21.16 -28.26 25.53
C LEU A 247 -20.44 -28.35 26.88
N LEU A 248 -19.85 -27.22 27.28
CA LEU A 248 -19.27 -27.00 28.60
C LEU A 248 -20.06 -25.88 29.31
N LEU A 249 -20.86 -26.23 30.32
CA LEU A 249 -21.57 -25.27 31.15
C LEU A 249 -20.82 -25.05 32.46
N LEU A 250 -20.58 -23.80 32.83
CA LEU A 250 -19.82 -23.39 34.01
C LEU A 250 -20.67 -22.53 34.94
N LYS A 251 -20.56 -22.76 36.25
CA LYS A 251 -21.13 -21.89 37.29
C LYS A 251 -20.21 -20.71 37.55
N ARG A 252 -20.79 -19.59 37.98
CA ARG A 252 -20.05 -18.46 38.54
C ARG A 252 -19.11 -18.96 39.66
N GLY A 253 -17.80 -18.78 39.47
CA GLY A 253 -16.75 -19.38 40.31
C GLY A 253 -15.95 -20.51 39.63
N GLY A 254 -16.13 -20.76 38.33
CA GLY A 254 -15.25 -21.63 37.53
C GLY A 254 -15.50 -23.13 37.68
N ARG A 255 -16.58 -23.55 38.34
CA ARG A 255 -16.95 -24.97 38.44
C ARG A 255 -17.75 -25.42 37.23
N VAL A 256 -17.34 -26.52 36.61
CA VAL A 256 -18.08 -27.15 35.51
C VAL A 256 -19.35 -27.79 36.06
N ILE A 257 -20.49 -27.45 35.47
CA ILE A 257 -21.83 -27.99 35.77
C ILE A 257 -22.17 -29.11 34.78
N TYR A 258 -21.76 -28.99 33.52
CA TYR A 258 -22.00 -30.00 32.49
C TYR A 258 -20.87 -30.02 31.46
N ALA A 259 -20.48 -31.20 31.01
CA ALA A 259 -19.50 -31.43 29.95
C ALA A 259 -19.96 -32.61 29.08
N GLY A 260 -20.49 -32.36 27.89
CA GLY A 260 -21.03 -33.44 27.06
C GLY A 260 -21.76 -32.99 25.79
N GLN A 261 -22.22 -33.95 25.00
CA GLN A 261 -22.99 -33.68 23.78
C GLN A 261 -24.43 -33.26 24.12
N LEU A 262 -24.94 -32.26 23.43
CA LEU A 262 -26.32 -31.76 23.61
C LEU A 262 -27.39 -32.85 23.36
N GLY A 263 -27.10 -33.79 22.46
CA GLY A 263 -28.08 -34.76 21.96
C GLY A 263 -29.08 -34.12 21.00
N VAL A 264 -29.81 -34.96 20.24
CA VAL A 264 -30.86 -34.49 19.32
C VAL A 264 -31.93 -33.74 20.11
N GLN A 265 -32.24 -32.51 19.70
CA GLN A 265 -33.18 -31.61 20.40
C GLN A 265 -32.85 -31.33 21.88
N SER A 266 -31.57 -31.33 22.27
CA SER A 266 -31.13 -31.05 23.65
C SER A 266 -31.56 -32.07 24.71
N ARG A 267 -32.04 -33.25 24.29
CA ARG A 267 -32.62 -34.25 25.19
C ARG A 267 -31.63 -34.76 26.26
N ILE A 268 -30.37 -35.00 25.88
CA ILE A 268 -29.35 -35.53 26.80
C ILE A 268 -29.01 -34.50 27.88
N LEU A 269 -28.95 -33.22 27.51
CA LEU A 269 -28.72 -32.12 28.44
C LEU A 269 -29.89 -31.98 29.43
N VAL A 270 -31.13 -32.07 28.95
CA VAL A 270 -32.34 -31.97 29.79
C VAL A 270 -32.41 -33.14 30.77
N GLU A 271 -32.21 -34.37 30.31
CA GLU A 271 -32.16 -35.57 31.18
C GLU A 271 -31.08 -35.44 32.27
N TYR A 272 -29.90 -34.87 31.94
CA TYR A 272 -28.85 -34.61 32.93
C TYR A 272 -29.30 -33.64 34.03
N PHE A 273 -29.95 -32.53 33.67
CA PHE A 273 -30.41 -31.54 34.65
C PHE A 273 -31.60 -32.04 35.48
N GLU A 274 -32.51 -32.82 34.89
CA GLU A 274 -33.64 -33.44 35.60
C GLU A 274 -33.21 -34.57 36.55
N ALA A 275 -32.06 -35.20 36.30
CA ALA A 275 -31.48 -36.20 37.21
C ALA A 275 -30.91 -35.60 38.50
N ILE A 276 -30.74 -34.27 38.57
CA ILE A 276 -30.23 -33.59 39.77
C ILE A 276 -31.36 -33.49 40.82
N PRO A 277 -31.17 -34.02 42.05
CA PRO A 277 -32.22 -34.02 43.06
C PRO A 277 -32.63 -32.60 43.44
N GLY A 278 -33.93 -32.30 43.29
CA GLY A 278 -34.52 -30.99 43.61
C GLY A 278 -34.77 -30.07 42.41
N VAL A 279 -34.44 -30.49 41.18
CA VAL A 279 -34.76 -29.74 39.95
C VAL A 279 -36.17 -30.12 39.45
N PRO A 280 -37.09 -29.16 39.24
CA PRO A 280 -38.39 -29.43 38.64
C PRO A 280 -38.25 -29.78 37.15
N LYS A 281 -39.15 -30.62 36.63
CA LYS A 281 -39.12 -31.04 35.22
C LYS A 281 -39.16 -29.84 34.27
N ILE A 282 -38.32 -29.90 33.24
CA ILE A 282 -38.15 -28.84 32.24
C ILE A 282 -38.98 -29.25 31.02
N THR A 283 -40.16 -28.64 30.84
CA THR A 283 -41.09 -28.90 29.72
C THR A 283 -40.97 -27.82 28.65
#